data_AF-X0ZJI5-F1
#
_entry.id   AF-X0ZJI5-F1
#
_cell.length_a   1.000
_cell.length_b   1.000
_cell.length_c   1.000
_cell.angle_alpha   90.00
_cell.angle_beta   90.00
_cell.angle_gamma   90.00
#
_symmetry.space_group_name_H-M   'P 1'
#
loop_
_entity.id
_entity.type
_entity.pdbx_description
1 polymer ?
#
loop_
_entity_poly.entity_id
_entity_poly.type
_entity_poly.pdbx_seq_one_letter_code
_entity_poly.pdbx_strand_id
1 'polypeptide(L)' 'MSSQIKPVYITRFMIESYRKEMKEVFVESNVYKQRNFLKKFIEKIIIQDEKIEIIYYAPGPKSALSKISDV' A
#
# COMPACT_ATOMS: atom_id res chain seq x y z
N MET A 1 -21.71 -17.97 -3.07
CA MET A 1 -21.76 -16.63 -3.68
C MET A 1 -20.33 -16.08 -3.74
N SER A 2 -19.58 -16.43 -4.80
CA SER A 2 -18.21 -15.93 -5.00
C SER A 2 -18.28 -14.50 -5.54
N SER A 3 -17.90 -13.51 -4.72
CA SER A 3 -17.67 -12.16 -5.22
C SER A 3 -16.44 -12.17 -6.11
N GLN A 4 -16.61 -12.10 -7.43
CA GLN A 4 -15.52 -11.89 -8.37
C GLN A 4 -14.84 -10.56 -8.02
N ILE A 5 -13.61 -10.62 -7.53
CA ILE A 5 -12.78 -9.44 -7.29
C ILE A 5 -12.44 -8.86 -8.66
N LYS A 6 -13.07 -7.76 -9.04
CA LYS A 6 -12.72 -7.03 -10.26
C LYS A 6 -11.31 -6.44 -10.08
N PRO A 7 -10.44 -6.53 -11.10
CA PRO A 7 -9.14 -5.89 -11.04
C PRO A 7 -9.31 -4.38 -10.86
N VAL A 8 -8.56 -3.80 -9.92
CA VAL A 8 -8.49 -2.35 -9.76
C VAL A 8 -7.61 -1.81 -10.88
N TYR A 9 -8.21 -1.03 -11.79
CA TYR A 9 -7.46 -0.39 -12.87
C TYR A 9 -6.77 0.87 -12.34
N ILE A 10 -5.43 0.83 -12.27
CA ILE A 10 -4.63 2.02 -11.93
C ILE A 10 -4.55 2.90 -13.19
N THR A 11 -5.21 4.05 -13.15
CA THR A 11 -5.18 5.01 -14.26
C THR A 11 -4.08 6.06 -14.09
N ARG A 12 -3.66 6.69 -15.20
CA ARG A 12 -2.73 7.82 -15.17
C ARG A 12 -3.24 8.98 -14.30
N PHE A 13 -4.54 9.26 -14.35
CA PHE A 13 -5.17 10.30 -13.53
C PHE A 13 -5.02 10.01 -12.03
N MET A 14 -5.20 8.75 -11.60
CA MET A 14 -4.99 8.35 -10.22
C MET A 14 -3.54 8.58 -9.80
N ILE A 15 -2.57 8.16 -10.62
CA ILE A 15 -1.13 8.35 -10.35
C ILE A 15 -0.80 9.84 -10.17
N GLU A 16 -1.26 10.70 -11.09
CA GLU A 16 -0.99 12.13 -11.03
C GLU A 16 -1.66 12.80 -9.82
N SER A 17 -2.87 12.37 -9.47
CA SER A 17 -3.58 12.85 -8.27
C SER A 17 -2.81 12.51 -7.00
N TYR A 18 -2.30 11.28 -6.88
CA TYR A 18 -1.47 10.87 -5.74
C TYR A 18 -0.14 11.62 -5.68
N ARG A 19 0.52 11.85 -6.83
CA ARG A 19 1.76 12.64 -6.89
C ARG A 19 1.55 14.07 -6.41
N LYS A 20 0.42 14.68 -6.78
CA LYS A 20 0.05 16.02 -6.32
C LYS A 20 -0.17 16.04 -4.81
N GLU A 21 -0.97 15.11 -4.28
CA GLU A 21 -1.24 15.00 -2.84
C GLU A 21 0.05 14.79 -2.04
N MET A 22 0.94 13.90 -2.50
CA MET A 22 2.24 13.67 -1.85
C MET A 22 3.06 14.95 -1.77
N LYS A 23 3.15 15.72 -2.86
CA LYS A 23 3.89 16.99 -2.88
C LYS A 23 3.31 17.96 -1.85
N GLU A 24 1.99 18.11 -1.81
CA GLU A 24 1.33 19.02 -0.86
C GLU A 24 1.60 18.61 0.61
N VAL A 25 1.49 17.31 0.92
CA VAL A 25 1.67 16.80 2.29
C VAL A 25 3.11 16.86 2.78
N PHE A 26 4.09 16.57 1.91
CA PHE A 26 5.51 16.51 2.31
C PHE A 26 6.27 17.83 2.16
N VAL A 27 5.70 18.83 1.47
CA VAL A 27 6.21 20.20 1.51
C VAL A 27 5.91 20.86 2.85
N GLU A 28 4.77 20.56 3.46
CA GLU A 28 4.43 21.01 4.80
C GLU A 28 5.22 20.22 5.86
N SER A 29 5.73 20.87 6.91
CA SER A 29 6.37 20.21 8.08
C SER A 29 5.37 19.60 9.06
N ASN A 30 4.15 19.30 8.60
CA ASN A 30 3.08 18.76 9.43
C ASN A 30 3.17 17.23 9.52
N VAL A 31 3.84 16.75 10.57
CA VAL A 31 4.04 15.32 10.86
C VAL A 31 2.73 14.53 10.94
N TYR A 32 1.64 15.14 11.43
CA TYR A 32 0.35 14.47 11.52
C TYR A 32 -0.23 14.16 10.13
N LYS A 33 -0.20 15.13 9.21
CA LYS A 33 -0.65 14.95 7.82
C LYS A 33 0.22 13.91 7.09
N GLN A 34 1.54 13.99 7.25
CA GLN A 34 2.48 13.03 6.66
C GLN A 34 2.21 11.60 7.15
N ARG A 35 2.00 11.42 8.46
CA ARG A 35 1.66 10.11 9.04
C ARG A 35 0.34 9.56 8.50
N ASN A 36 -0.69 10.40 8.40
CA ASN A 36 -1.98 9.99 7.86
C ASN A 36 -1.91 9.62 6.37
N PHE A 37 -1.10 10.32 5.59
CA PHE A 37 -0.85 9.96 4.20
C PHE A 37 -0.17 8.60 4.09
N LEU A 38 0.90 8.34 4.86
CA LEU A 38 1.63 7.07 4.83
C LEU A 38 0.76 5.86 5.22
N LYS A 39 -0.18 6.04 6.16
CA LYS A 39 -1.16 5.01 6.54
C LYS A 39 -2.07 4.54 5.39
N LYS A 40 -2.17 5.29 4.29
CA LYS A 40 -2.93 4.85 3.10
C LYS A 40 -2.24 3.70 2.36
N PHE A 41 -0.94 3.50 2.57
CA PHE A 41 -0.11 2.59 1.79
C PHE A 41 0.57 1.51 2.64
N ILE A 42 0.81 1.76 3.93
CA ILE A 42 1.53 0.85 4.82
C ILE A 42 0.52 0.05 5.65
N GLU A 43 0.54 -1.27 5.49
CA GLU A 43 -0.22 -2.20 6.31
C GLU A 43 0.45 -2.41 7.67
N LYS A 44 1.77 -2.65 7.67
CA LYS A 44 2.54 -2.93 8.89
C LYS A 44 3.99 -2.52 8.72
N ILE A 45 4.62 -2.10 9.81
CA ILE A 45 6.07 -1.93 9.93
C ILE A 45 6.56 -2.96 10.94
N ILE A 46 7.56 -3.75 10.56
CA ILE A 46 8.21 -4.75 11.41
C ILE A 46 9.64 -4.25 11.67
N ILE A 47 10.01 -4.16 12.94
CA ILE A 47 11.34 -3.74 13.38
C ILE A 47 11.96 -4.94 14.11
N GLN A 48 13.08 -5.45 13.60
CA GLN A 48 13.82 -6.58 14.17
C GLN A 48 15.30 -6.24 14.15
N ASP A 49 15.89 -6.10 15.34
CA ASP A 49 17.28 -5.69 15.53
C ASP A 49 17.62 -4.42 14.70
N GLU A 50 18.54 -4.52 13.75
CA GLU A 50 18.95 -3.44 12.84
C GLU A 50 18.15 -3.40 11.52
N LYS A 51 17.13 -4.24 11.38
CA LYS A 51 16.33 -4.37 10.16
C LYS A 51 14.94 -3.77 10.33
N ILE A 52 14.56 -2.95 9.34
CA ILE A 52 13.21 -2.41 9.19
C ILE A 52 12.57 -3.01 7.93
N GLU A 53 11.41 -3.62 8.08
CA GLU A 53 10.60 -4.15 6.99
C GLU A 53 9.25 -3.42 6.94
N ILE A 54 8.88 -2.93 5.76
CA ILE A 54 7.62 -2.21 5.54
C ILE A 54 6.72 -3.09 4.66
N ILE A 55 5.61 -3.54 5.21
CA ILE A 55 4.56 -4.27 4.51
C ILE A 55 3.58 -3.23 3.94
N TYR A 56 3.49 -3.16 2.62
CA TYR A 56 2.55 -2.26 1.93
C TYR A 56 1.22 -2.96 1.66
N TYR A 57 0.12 -2.19 1.63
CA TYR A 57 -1.16 -2.66 1.13
C TYR A 57 -1.02 -3.00 -0.36
N ALA A 58 -0.71 -4.24 -0.67
CA ALA A 58 -0.89 -4.77 -2.02
C ALA A 58 -2.35 -5.22 -2.15
N PRO A 59 -3.18 -4.58 -2.99
CA PRO A 59 -4.37 -5.24 -3.52
C PRO A 59 -3.91 -6.20 -4.62
N GLY A 60 -3.01 -7.13 -4.29
CA GLY A 60 -2.79 -8.30 -5.09
C GLY A 60 -3.96 -9.26 -4.85
N PRO A 61 -4.39 -10.05 -5.85
CA PRO A 61 -5.37 -11.09 -5.60
C PRO A 61 -4.82 -12.00 -4.50
N LYS A 62 -5.49 -12.03 -3.34
CA LYS A 62 -5.19 -12.94 -2.21
C LYS A 62 -5.52 -14.41 -2.55
N SER A 63 -5.23 -14.86 -3.77
CA SER A 63 -5.53 -16.20 -4.25
C SER A 63 -4.58 -16.61 -5.39
N ALA A 64 -3.30 -16.82 -5.08
CA ALA A 64 -2.43 -17.66 -5.91
C ALA A 64 -1.22 -18.27 -5.17
N LEU A 65 -1.00 -17.93 -3.88
CA LEU A 65 0.15 -18.45 -3.11
C LEU A 65 -0.20 -19.53 -2.08
N SER A 66 -1.42 -20.06 -2.09
CA SER A 66 -1.74 -21.31 -1.38
C SER A 66 -2.07 -22.41 -2.37
N LYS A 67 -1.02 -22.98 -2.98
CA LYS A 67 -0.91 -24.38 -3.46
C LYS A 67 0.45 -24.60 -4.12
N ILE A 68 1.54 -24.37 -3.37
CA ILE A 68 2.81 -25.09 -3.59
C ILE A 68 3.29 -25.53 -2.21
N SER A 69 2.58 -26.50 -1.66
CA SER A 69 2.94 -27.44 -0.58
C SER A 69 1.68 -28.33 -0.46
N ASP A 70 1.69 -29.65 -0.56
CA ASP A 70 2.73 -30.66 -0.49
C ASP A 70 2.26 -31.90 -1.29
N VAL A 71 3.23 -32.60 -1.90
CA VAL A 71 3.18 -33.94 -2.54
C VAL A 71 2.48 -34.07 -3.90
#